data_AF-A0A150UH01-F1
#
_entry.id   AF-A0A150UH01-F1
#
_cell.length_a   1.000
_cell.length_b   1.000
_cell.length_c   1.000
_cell.angle_alpha   90.00
_cell.angle_beta   90.00
_cell.angle_gamma   90.00
#
_symmetry.space_group_name_H-M   'P 1'
#
loop_
_entity.id
_entity.type
_entity.pdbx_description
1 polymer ?
#
loop_
_entity_poly.entity_id
_entity_poly.type
_entity_poly.pdbx_seq_one_letter_code
_entity_poly.pdbx_strand_id
1 'polypeptide(L)'
;MHHSIRHGLTLVPLALLLLAPAARGGEADALPPAVRNANAQLLSQFFAQGGASPAVLEYRRKLAEYQAARAAFDAEAGAYWSQISEKRKGRNAKRRSGQQITLDDYVLEHPPLYNGPKKPVNPEPEETPDRPAKKPIPVVADFLRAAQELYQFTPQRASSEVEFKRAYARYALASGLTREQAVRVYSFETGGTGSYDVQAGIEHGGKRAISTAMGYNQLLTTNSVELLAEQGHELIRALSEKVARTSGPARQGLEHKLGVLKKMVSHAKAVPDTWSE
;
A
#
# COMPACT_ATOMS: atom_id res chain seq x y z
N MET A 1 19.35 26.12 -88.89
CA MET A 1 20.75 26.06 -89.37
C MET A 1 21.48 24.97 -88.59
N HIS A 2 21.97 23.97 -89.34
CA HIS A 2 22.96 22.91 -89.02
C HIS A 2 22.74 22.03 -87.76
N HIS A 3 22.16 20.82 -87.93
CA HIS A 3 22.79 19.50 -88.24
C HIS A 3 23.39 18.81 -87.00
N SER A 4 22.84 17.73 -86.44
CA SER A 4 22.66 16.33 -86.92
C SER A 4 23.84 15.36 -86.68
N ILE A 5 23.55 14.35 -85.84
CA ILE A 5 23.75 12.88 -86.03
C ILE A 5 25.15 12.28 -85.78
N ARG A 6 25.20 11.24 -84.91
CA ARG A 6 25.55 9.80 -85.17
C ARG A 6 25.66 9.08 -83.80
N HIS A 7 24.67 8.31 -83.34
CA HIS A 7 24.33 6.91 -83.66
C HIS A 7 25.47 5.89 -83.55
N GLY A 8 25.27 4.92 -82.65
CA GLY A 8 25.93 3.61 -82.59
C GLY A 8 25.02 2.65 -81.82
N LEU A 9 24.08 2.04 -82.56
CA LEU A 9 23.12 1.02 -82.15
C LEU A 9 23.64 -0.35 -82.60
N THR A 10 23.59 -1.36 -81.74
CA THR A 10 23.47 -2.79 -82.09
C THR A 10 22.56 -3.42 -81.02
N LEU A 11 21.25 -3.56 -81.29
CA LEU A 11 20.53 -4.78 -81.73
C LEU A 11 20.67 -5.93 -80.70
N VAL A 12 19.75 -6.20 -79.74
CA VAL A 12 18.32 -6.70 -79.80
C VAL A 12 18.27 -8.20 -80.18
N PRO A 13 17.31 -9.06 -79.74
CA PRO A 13 16.58 -9.29 -78.45
C PRO A 13 16.54 -10.80 -78.04
N LEU A 14 15.93 -11.20 -76.91
CA LEU A 14 14.92 -12.28 -76.88
C LEU A 14 14.20 -12.48 -75.53
N ALA A 15 12.87 -12.36 -75.61
CA ALA A 15 11.79 -13.11 -74.96
C ALA A 15 11.74 -13.37 -73.44
N LEU A 16 10.65 -12.83 -72.88
CA LEU A 16 9.75 -13.36 -71.85
C LEU A 16 9.99 -14.80 -71.34
N LEU A 17 9.92 -14.95 -70.01
CA LEU A 17 9.04 -15.95 -69.39
C LEU A 17 8.59 -15.46 -68.01
N LEU A 18 7.29 -15.13 -67.95
CA LEU A 18 6.51 -15.07 -66.71
C LEU A 18 6.58 -16.42 -66.00
N LEU A 19 7.15 -16.44 -64.80
CA LEU A 19 6.91 -17.47 -63.81
C LEU A 19 7.00 -16.80 -62.44
N ALA A 20 5.84 -16.52 -61.85
CA ALA A 20 5.77 -16.43 -60.40
C ALA A 20 6.12 -17.82 -59.83
N PRO A 21 6.95 -17.89 -58.78
CA PRO A 21 6.81 -18.93 -57.79
C PRO A 21 6.08 -18.33 -56.59
N ALA A 22 5.00 -19.02 -56.25
CA ALA A 22 4.43 -19.02 -54.92
C ALA A 22 5.52 -19.21 -53.85
N ALA A 23 5.26 -18.62 -52.69
CA ALA A 23 6.01 -18.73 -51.44
C ALA A 23 6.81 -20.04 -51.26
N ARG A 24 8.11 -19.90 -50.97
CA ARG A 24 8.84 -20.81 -50.09
C ARG A 24 9.80 -20.01 -49.21
N GLY A 25 9.48 -19.90 -47.93
CA GLY A 25 10.47 -19.61 -46.91
C GLY A 25 11.51 -20.72 -46.91
N GLY A 26 12.77 -20.35 -47.11
CA GLY A 26 13.93 -21.23 -47.09
C GLY A 26 15.18 -20.39 -46.82
N GLU A 27 16.19 -21.00 -46.20
CA GLU A 27 17.41 -20.42 -45.60
C GLU A 27 18.28 -19.47 -46.47
N ALA A 28 17.86 -19.10 -47.67
CA ALA A 28 18.66 -18.36 -48.65
C ALA A 28 18.69 -16.83 -48.45
N ASP A 29 17.90 -16.25 -47.54
CA ASP A 29 18.01 -14.83 -47.14
C ASP A 29 19.00 -14.59 -46.00
N ALA A 30 19.68 -15.63 -45.52
CA ALA A 30 20.69 -15.50 -44.48
C ALA A 30 22.02 -15.03 -45.08
N LEU A 31 22.43 -13.81 -44.72
CA LEU A 31 23.76 -13.25 -45.03
C LEU A 31 24.88 -14.30 -44.79
N PRO A 32 25.95 -14.32 -45.62
CA PRO A 32 27.07 -15.24 -45.42
C PRO A 32 27.62 -15.16 -43.99
N PRO A 33 28.05 -16.28 -43.37
CA PRO A 33 28.52 -16.31 -41.98
C PRO A 33 29.61 -15.26 -41.69
N ALA A 34 30.52 -15.04 -42.64
CA ALA A 34 31.56 -14.02 -42.55
C ALA A 34 31.01 -12.59 -42.43
N VAL A 35 29.94 -12.26 -43.17
CA VAL A 35 29.28 -10.94 -43.13
C VAL A 35 28.47 -10.77 -41.86
N ARG A 36 27.79 -11.83 -41.38
CA ARG A 36 27.12 -11.82 -40.07
C ARG A 36 28.09 -11.59 -38.92
N ASN A 37 29.25 -12.26 -38.95
CA ASN A 37 30.27 -12.13 -37.91
C ASN A 37 30.94 -10.75 -37.93
N ALA A 38 31.20 -10.18 -39.11
CA ALA A 38 31.75 -8.83 -39.25
C ALA A 38 30.77 -7.76 -38.76
N ASN A 39 29.48 -7.87 -39.08
CA ASN A 39 28.45 -6.96 -38.57
C ASN A 39 28.28 -7.08 -37.05
N ALA A 40 28.34 -8.30 -36.50
CA ALA A 40 28.32 -8.52 -35.06
C ALA A 40 29.53 -7.91 -34.34
N GLN A 41 30.72 -7.97 -34.95
CA GLN A 41 31.93 -7.32 -34.45
C GLN A 41 31.89 -5.79 -34.55
N LEU A 42 31.33 -5.24 -35.63
CA LEU A 42 31.13 -3.79 -35.77
C LEU A 42 30.11 -3.25 -34.76
N LEU A 43 29.00 -3.97 -34.56
CA LEU A 43 27.99 -3.63 -33.56
C LEU A 43 28.57 -3.72 -32.14
N SER A 44 29.35 -4.77 -31.83
CA SER A 44 30.00 -4.88 -30.52
C SER A 44 31.03 -3.79 -30.28
N GLN A 45 31.81 -3.39 -31.30
CA GLN A 45 32.73 -2.25 -31.20
C GLN A 45 32.00 -0.91 -31.05
N PHE A 46 30.88 -0.71 -31.74
CA PHE A 46 30.05 0.50 -31.62
C PHE A 46 29.43 0.62 -30.22
N PHE A 47 28.94 -0.48 -29.65
CA PHE A 47 28.44 -0.51 -28.27
C PHE A 47 29.58 -0.39 -27.24
N ALA A 48 30.77 -0.95 -27.52
CA ALA A 48 31.95 -0.79 -26.67
C ALA A 48 32.53 0.64 -26.68
N GLN A 49 32.27 1.43 -27.73
CA GLN A 49 32.66 2.85 -27.83
C GLN A 49 31.57 3.82 -27.30
N GLY A 50 30.57 3.32 -26.57
CA GLY A 50 29.56 4.14 -25.91
C GLY A 50 28.26 4.36 -26.70
N GLY A 51 28.06 3.67 -27.83
CA GLY A 51 26.77 3.62 -28.50
C GLY A 51 25.70 2.93 -27.63
N ALA A 52 24.49 3.50 -27.54
CA ALA A 52 23.38 2.84 -26.85
C ALA A 52 22.80 1.70 -27.69
N SER A 53 22.47 0.57 -27.06
CA SER A 53 21.82 -0.55 -27.77
C SER A 53 20.44 -0.14 -28.30
N PRO A 54 19.95 -0.74 -29.40
CA PRO A 54 18.59 -0.51 -29.90
C PRO A 54 17.52 -0.69 -28.82
N ALA A 55 17.70 -1.66 -27.92
CA ALA A 55 16.81 -1.90 -26.78
C ALA A 55 16.82 -0.73 -25.77
N VAL A 56 17.98 -0.14 -25.50
CA VAL A 56 18.12 1.05 -24.63
C VAL A 56 17.47 2.29 -25.27
N LEU A 57 17.62 2.47 -26.59
CA LEU A 57 16.97 3.57 -27.31
C LEU A 57 15.44 3.43 -27.29
N GLU A 58 14.92 2.23 -27.53
CA GLU A 58 13.49 1.96 -27.45
C GLU A 58 12.94 2.14 -26.03
N TYR A 59 13.70 1.68 -25.02
CA TYR A 59 13.39 1.92 -23.61
C TYR A 59 13.29 3.42 -23.29
N ARG A 60 14.28 4.23 -23.68
CA ARG A 60 14.28 5.68 -23.45
C ARG A 60 13.08 6.37 -24.08
N ARG A 61 12.69 5.98 -25.30
CA ARG A 61 11.49 6.49 -25.98
C ARG A 61 10.22 6.14 -25.18
N LYS A 62 10.02 4.85 -24.88
CA LYS A 62 8.87 4.39 -24.09
C LYS A 62 8.83 5.03 -22.69
N LEU A 63 10.00 5.31 -22.11
CA LEU A 63 10.12 5.94 -20.81
C LEU A 63 9.69 7.41 -20.87
N ALA A 64 10.08 8.15 -21.92
CA ALA A 64 9.64 9.52 -22.13
C ALA A 64 8.12 9.59 -22.33
N GLU A 65 7.54 8.70 -23.14
CA GLU A 65 6.09 8.58 -23.33
C GLU A 65 5.37 8.27 -22.01
N TYR A 66 5.89 7.32 -21.22
CA TYR A 66 5.38 7.01 -19.89
C TYR A 66 5.48 8.20 -18.94
N GLN A 67 6.62 8.89 -18.86
CA GLN A 67 6.83 10.01 -17.96
C GLN A 67 5.91 11.18 -18.29
N ALA A 68 5.70 11.49 -19.59
CA ALA A 68 4.78 12.54 -20.01
C ALA A 68 3.33 12.21 -19.62
N ALA A 69 2.86 10.99 -19.91
CA ALA A 69 1.52 10.56 -19.52
C ALA A 69 1.35 10.50 -18.00
N ARG A 70 2.40 10.05 -17.29
CA ARG A 70 2.38 9.93 -15.84
C ARG A 70 2.40 11.27 -15.13
N ALA A 71 3.15 12.26 -15.64
CA ALA A 71 3.17 13.61 -15.09
C ALA A 71 1.80 14.29 -15.17
N ALA A 72 1.10 14.15 -16.30
CA ALA A 72 -0.26 14.66 -16.46
C ALA A 72 -1.23 14.02 -15.45
N PHE A 73 -1.16 12.69 -15.32
CA PHE A 73 -1.94 11.95 -14.32
C PHE A 73 -1.60 12.36 -12.88
N ASP A 74 -0.32 12.47 -12.53
CA ASP A 74 0.11 12.80 -11.18
C ASP A 74 -0.32 14.24 -10.79
N ALA A 75 -0.43 15.17 -11.75
CA ALA A 75 -1.00 16.49 -11.52
C ALA A 75 -2.50 16.43 -11.17
N GLU A 76 -3.29 15.68 -11.95
CA GLU A 76 -4.72 15.47 -11.70
C GLU A 76 -4.97 14.72 -10.38
N ALA A 77 -4.27 13.61 -10.19
CA ALA A 77 -4.32 12.82 -8.96
C ALA A 77 -3.87 13.65 -7.76
N GLY A 78 -2.83 14.48 -7.90
CA GLY A 78 -2.37 15.39 -6.85
C GLY A 78 -3.45 16.37 -6.41
N ALA A 79 -4.20 16.95 -7.35
CA ALA A 79 -5.33 17.81 -7.04
C ALA A 79 -6.45 17.06 -6.28
N TYR A 80 -6.78 15.85 -6.74
CA TYR A 80 -7.76 14.97 -6.06
C TYR A 80 -7.32 14.65 -4.62
N TRP A 81 -6.08 14.20 -4.41
CA TRP A 81 -5.58 13.86 -3.07
C TRP A 81 -5.45 15.07 -2.15
N SER A 82 -5.18 16.25 -2.72
CA SER A 82 -5.22 17.51 -1.97
C SER A 82 -6.63 17.83 -1.49
N GLN A 83 -7.64 17.66 -2.35
CA GLN A 83 -9.05 17.85 -1.97
C GLN A 83 -9.48 16.88 -0.86
N ILE A 84 -9.10 15.60 -0.95
CA ILE A 84 -9.33 14.59 0.10
C ILE A 84 -8.72 15.03 1.44
N SER A 85 -7.47 15.50 1.40
CA SER A 85 -6.73 15.95 2.58
C SER A 85 -7.38 17.16 3.24
N GLU A 86 -7.82 18.14 2.45
CA GLU A 86 -8.52 19.32 2.96
C GLU A 86 -9.89 18.97 3.54
N LYS A 87 -10.66 18.10 2.88
CA LYS A 87 -11.92 17.58 3.43
C LYS A 87 -11.69 16.81 4.74
N ARG A 88 -10.61 16.01 4.85
CA ARG A 88 -10.22 15.34 6.10
C ARG A 88 -9.93 16.35 7.22
N LYS A 89 -9.12 17.39 6.95
CA LYS A 89 -8.84 18.46 7.92
C LYS A 89 -10.13 19.14 8.39
N GLY A 90 -11.02 19.48 7.46
CA GLY A 90 -12.34 20.07 7.75
C GLY A 90 -13.19 19.19 8.66
N ARG A 91 -13.32 17.89 8.36
CA ARG A 91 -14.02 16.93 9.22
C ARG A 91 -13.41 16.86 10.61
N ASN A 92 -12.08 16.82 10.72
CA ASN A 92 -11.40 16.76 12.01
C ASN A 92 -11.65 18.03 12.85
N ALA A 93 -11.66 19.22 12.23
CA ALA A 93 -12.03 20.46 12.89
C ALA A 93 -13.50 20.43 13.37
N LYS A 94 -14.44 19.99 12.53
CA LYS A 94 -15.85 19.83 12.89
C LYS A 94 -16.03 18.91 14.10
N ARG A 95 -15.38 17.74 14.10
CA ARG A 95 -15.38 16.80 15.25
C ARG A 95 -14.93 17.45 16.54
N ARG A 96 -13.81 18.20 16.51
CA ARG A 96 -13.29 18.90 17.69
C ARG A 96 -14.27 19.95 18.23
N SER A 97 -15.03 20.58 17.36
CA SER A 97 -16.06 21.57 17.72
C SER A 97 -17.44 20.97 18.02
N GLY A 98 -17.61 19.63 17.96
CA GLY A 98 -18.90 18.98 18.14
C GLY A 98 -19.92 19.27 17.03
N GLN A 99 -19.47 19.73 15.87
CA GLN A 99 -20.33 20.02 14.72
C GLN A 99 -20.66 18.74 13.95
N GLN A 100 -21.87 18.69 13.39
CA GLN A 100 -22.32 17.57 12.57
C GLN A 100 -21.51 17.51 11.26
N ILE A 101 -21.07 16.29 10.92
CA ILE A 101 -20.48 15.98 9.61
C ILE A 101 -21.59 15.58 8.66
N THR A 102 -21.55 16.13 7.44
CA THR A 102 -22.53 15.89 6.37
C THR A 102 -21.84 15.33 5.12
N LEU A 103 -22.61 15.00 4.08
CA LEU A 103 -22.04 14.50 2.82
C LEU A 103 -21.10 15.51 2.14
N ASP A 104 -21.37 16.81 2.30
CA ASP A 104 -20.54 17.89 1.75
C ASP A 104 -19.12 17.93 2.34
N ASP A 105 -18.92 17.26 3.47
CA ASP A 105 -17.60 17.11 4.08
C ASP A 105 -16.77 15.99 3.46
N TYR A 106 -17.28 15.29 2.45
CA TYR A 106 -16.58 14.24 1.71
C TYR A 106 -16.35 14.64 0.25
N VAL A 107 -15.42 13.93 -0.39
CA VAL A 107 -15.31 13.89 -1.86
C VAL A 107 -16.09 12.66 -2.28
N LEU A 108 -17.09 12.84 -3.14
CA LEU A 108 -17.97 11.75 -3.57
C LEU A 108 -17.54 11.17 -4.91
N GLU A 109 -16.65 11.86 -5.60
CA GLU A 109 -16.05 11.44 -6.85
C GLU A 109 -14.95 10.40 -6.63
N HIS A 110 -14.84 9.47 -7.57
CA HIS A 110 -13.77 8.49 -7.61
C HIS A 110 -12.42 9.13 -7.97
N PRO A 111 -11.30 8.56 -7.50
CA PRO A 111 -9.98 9.02 -7.92
C PRO A 111 -9.80 8.87 -9.43
N PRO A 112 -8.98 9.73 -10.06
CA PRO A 112 -8.67 9.59 -11.47
C PRO A 112 -8.00 8.24 -11.73
N LEU A 113 -8.31 7.63 -12.89
CA LEU A 113 -7.76 6.35 -13.30
C LEU A 113 -6.62 6.57 -14.30
N TYR A 114 -5.45 5.98 -14.02
CA TYR A 114 -4.33 6.01 -14.95
C TYR A 114 -4.61 5.11 -16.14
N ASN A 115 -4.75 5.71 -17.32
CA ASN A 115 -4.97 5.02 -18.60
C ASN A 115 -3.78 5.13 -19.57
N GLY A 116 -2.65 5.69 -19.12
CA GLY A 116 -1.44 5.83 -19.91
C GLY A 116 -0.66 4.52 -20.09
N PRO A 117 0.45 4.55 -20.85
CA PRO A 117 1.29 3.38 -21.06
C PRO A 117 1.89 2.86 -19.75
N LYS A 118 2.23 1.57 -19.69
CA LYS A 118 2.91 0.99 -18.51
C LYS A 118 4.36 1.48 -18.44
N LYS A 119 4.92 1.61 -17.23
CA LYS A 119 6.34 1.93 -17.05
C LYS A 119 7.18 0.86 -17.77
N PRO A 120 8.06 1.23 -18.71
CA PRO A 120 8.91 0.26 -19.40
C PRO A 120 9.94 -0.33 -18.44
N VAL A 121 10.30 -1.60 -18.66
CA VAL A 121 11.34 -2.30 -17.90
C VAL A 121 12.71 -1.85 -18.41
N ASN A 122 13.60 -1.47 -17.50
CA ASN A 122 14.98 -1.11 -17.85
C ASN A 122 15.72 -2.35 -18.39
N PRO A 123 16.25 -2.33 -19.62
CA PRO A 123 16.99 -3.45 -20.18
C PRO A 123 18.40 -3.59 -19.57
N GLU A 124 18.89 -2.56 -18.88
CA GLU A 124 20.17 -2.61 -18.17
C GLU A 124 19.97 -3.28 -16.79
N PRO A 125 20.95 -4.06 -16.31
CA PRO A 125 20.91 -4.59 -14.96
C PRO A 125 20.94 -3.42 -13.97
N GLU A 126 19.80 -3.12 -13.34
CA GLU A 126 19.78 -2.21 -12.20
C GLU A 126 20.39 -2.95 -11.00
N GLU A 127 21.42 -2.38 -10.39
CA GLU A 127 21.80 -2.70 -9.02
C GLU A 127 20.60 -2.33 -8.14
N THR A 128 19.75 -3.31 -7.84
CA THR A 128 18.66 -3.10 -6.89
C THR A 128 19.31 -2.71 -5.57
N PRO A 129 19.10 -1.47 -5.06
CA PRO A 129 19.66 -1.09 -3.78
C PRO A 129 19.18 -2.09 -2.74
N ASP A 130 20.08 -2.51 -1.85
CA ASP A 130 19.75 -3.42 -0.77
C ASP A 130 18.53 -2.86 -0.03
N ARG A 131 17.43 -3.61 -0.05
CA ARG A 131 16.21 -3.17 0.61
C ARG A 131 16.53 -3.01 2.10
N PRO A 132 16.25 -1.85 2.71
CA PRO A 132 16.56 -1.63 4.10
C PRO A 132 15.95 -2.74 4.96
N ALA A 133 16.70 -3.20 5.95
CA ALA A 133 16.24 -4.25 6.85
C ALA A 133 14.91 -3.80 7.48
N LYS A 134 13.87 -4.62 7.34
CA LYS A 134 12.56 -4.29 7.90
C LYS A 134 12.67 -4.25 9.42
N LYS A 135 12.31 -3.12 10.03
CA LYS A 135 12.18 -3.03 11.48
C LYS A 135 11.18 -4.10 11.96
N PRO A 136 11.44 -4.78 13.09
CA PRO A 136 10.51 -5.74 13.64
C PRO A 136 9.20 -5.04 14.04
N ILE A 137 8.08 -5.72 13.81
CA ILE A 137 6.76 -5.24 14.21
C ILE A 137 6.57 -5.58 15.69
N PRO A 138 6.22 -4.61 16.56
CA PRO A 138 5.99 -4.86 17.97
C PRO A 138 4.91 -5.92 18.20
N VAL A 139 5.14 -6.80 19.17
CA VAL A 139 4.19 -7.83 19.59
C VAL A 139 3.58 -7.52 20.95
N VAL A 140 2.59 -8.32 21.37
CA VAL A 140 1.90 -8.18 22.68
C VAL A 140 2.87 -7.95 23.84
N ALA A 141 3.98 -8.69 23.90
CA ALA A 141 4.99 -8.54 24.95
C ALA A 141 5.65 -7.15 24.96
N ASP A 142 5.90 -6.57 23.78
CA ASP A 142 6.48 -5.23 23.66
C ASP A 142 5.49 -4.16 24.15
N PHE A 143 4.21 -4.29 23.83
CA PHE A 143 3.18 -3.37 24.31
C PHE A 143 3.00 -3.43 25.83
N LEU A 144 3.05 -4.62 26.41
CA LEU A 144 2.97 -4.79 27.87
C LEU A 144 4.19 -4.19 28.57
N ARG A 145 5.39 -4.39 28.00
CA ARG A 145 6.61 -3.77 28.51
C ARG A 145 6.52 -2.23 28.44
N ALA A 146 6.11 -1.69 27.30
CA ALA A 146 5.92 -0.25 27.13
C ALA A 146 4.87 0.33 28.08
N ALA A 147 3.76 -0.39 28.32
CA ALA A 147 2.74 0.03 29.28
C ALA A 147 3.28 0.09 30.72
N GLN A 148 4.12 -0.88 31.09
CA GLN A 148 4.80 -0.88 32.39
C GLN A 148 5.83 0.25 32.51
N GLU A 149 6.62 0.50 31.46
CA GLU A 149 7.66 1.54 31.46
C GLU A 149 7.06 2.96 31.47
N LEU A 150 6.07 3.23 30.62
CA LEU A 150 5.50 4.57 30.43
C LEU A 150 4.45 4.92 31.49
N TYR A 151 3.68 3.93 31.95
CA TYR A 151 2.51 4.18 32.79
C TYR A 151 2.54 3.41 34.11
N GLN A 152 3.58 2.62 34.37
CA GLN A 152 3.64 1.71 35.54
C GLN A 152 2.42 0.81 35.62
N PHE A 153 1.89 0.42 34.46
CA PHE A 153 0.62 -0.27 34.35
C PHE A 153 0.79 -1.62 33.69
N THR A 154 0.34 -2.65 34.40
CA THR A 154 0.15 -3.99 33.85
C THR A 154 -1.35 -4.26 33.70
N PRO A 155 -1.87 -4.40 32.45
CA PRO A 155 -3.27 -4.75 32.24
C PRO A 155 -3.62 -6.08 32.89
N GLN A 156 -4.76 -6.13 33.58
CA GLN A 156 -5.34 -7.38 34.04
C GLN A 156 -5.68 -8.24 32.81
N ARG A 157 -5.11 -9.44 32.75
CA ARG A 157 -5.43 -10.42 31.72
C ARG A 157 -6.72 -11.16 32.06
N ALA A 158 -7.44 -11.59 31.04
CA ALA A 158 -8.56 -12.50 31.24
C ALA A 158 -8.05 -13.82 31.84
N SER A 159 -8.82 -14.37 32.78
CA SER A 159 -8.48 -15.66 33.42
C SER A 159 -8.58 -16.82 32.44
N SER A 160 -9.43 -16.68 31.42
CA SER A 160 -9.62 -17.66 30.35
C SER A 160 -10.22 -17.00 29.11
N GLU A 161 -10.06 -17.66 27.98
CA GLU A 161 -10.69 -17.27 26.71
C GLU A 161 -12.23 -17.19 26.83
N VAL A 162 -12.84 -18.14 27.55
CA VAL A 162 -14.29 -18.17 27.75
C VAL A 162 -14.77 -16.96 28.54
N GLU A 163 -14.03 -16.54 29.57
CA GLU A 163 -14.35 -15.34 30.34
C GLU A 163 -14.30 -14.10 29.44
N PHE A 164 -13.26 -14.00 28.60
CA PHE A 164 -13.12 -12.89 27.67
C PHE A 164 -14.27 -12.85 26.66
N LYS A 165 -14.64 -13.99 26.05
CA LYS A 165 -15.80 -14.07 25.13
C LYS A 165 -17.10 -13.60 25.79
N ARG A 166 -17.33 -13.98 27.05
CA ARG A 166 -18.50 -13.51 27.81
C ARG A 166 -18.46 -12.01 28.08
N ALA A 167 -17.29 -11.45 28.38
CA ALA A 167 -17.13 -10.00 28.53
C ALA A 167 -17.39 -9.27 27.20
N TYR A 168 -16.75 -9.72 26.12
CA TYR A 168 -16.92 -9.18 24.78
C TYR A 168 -18.39 -9.19 24.34
N ALA A 169 -19.09 -10.33 24.47
CA ALA A 169 -20.50 -10.44 24.12
C ALA A 169 -21.39 -9.48 24.92
N ARG A 170 -21.13 -9.31 26.22
CA ARG A 170 -21.86 -8.35 27.06
C ARG A 170 -21.67 -6.91 26.59
N TYR A 171 -20.45 -6.52 26.26
CA TYR A 171 -20.17 -5.17 25.76
C TYR A 171 -20.72 -4.93 24.34
N ALA A 172 -20.65 -5.93 23.47
CA ALA A 172 -21.24 -5.85 22.13
C ALA A 172 -22.75 -5.61 22.20
N LEU A 173 -23.47 -6.39 23.01
CA LEU A 173 -24.91 -6.22 23.23
C LEU A 173 -25.24 -4.87 23.85
N ALA A 174 -24.49 -4.44 24.88
CA ALA A 174 -24.69 -3.14 25.51
C ALA A 174 -24.42 -1.96 24.57
N SER A 175 -23.62 -2.17 23.51
CA SER A 175 -23.33 -1.20 22.46
C SER A 175 -24.32 -1.27 21.28
N GLY A 176 -25.36 -2.10 21.39
CA GLY A 176 -26.42 -2.23 20.38
C GLY A 176 -26.10 -3.21 19.23
N LEU A 177 -25.00 -3.97 19.32
CA LEU A 177 -24.72 -5.01 18.32
C LEU A 177 -25.60 -6.24 18.59
N THR A 178 -26.14 -6.83 17.51
CA THR A 178 -26.81 -8.13 17.63
C THR A 178 -25.80 -9.25 17.87
N ARG A 179 -26.28 -10.39 18.37
CA ARG A 179 -25.47 -11.60 18.52
C ARG A 179 -24.78 -11.97 17.21
N GLU A 180 -25.52 -11.94 16.11
CA GLU A 180 -25.05 -12.31 14.78
C GLU A 180 -23.97 -11.34 14.31
N GLN A 181 -24.12 -10.03 14.56
CA GLN A 181 -23.09 -9.03 14.24
C GLN A 181 -21.81 -9.27 15.06
N ALA A 182 -21.92 -9.49 16.37
CA ALA A 182 -20.77 -9.73 17.23
C ALA A 182 -20.00 -10.99 16.83
N VAL A 183 -20.72 -12.08 16.49
CA VAL A 183 -20.12 -13.32 15.99
C VAL A 183 -19.48 -13.12 14.62
N ARG A 184 -20.12 -12.39 13.70
CA ARG A 184 -19.55 -12.10 12.38
C ARG A 184 -18.25 -11.31 12.48
N VAL A 185 -18.20 -10.28 13.33
CA VAL A 185 -16.96 -9.51 13.59
C VAL A 185 -15.86 -10.45 14.08
N TYR A 186 -16.11 -11.22 15.15
CA TYR A 186 -15.12 -12.16 15.67
C TYR A 186 -14.64 -13.18 14.62
N SER A 187 -15.57 -13.80 13.88
CA SER A 187 -15.24 -14.78 12.84
C SER A 187 -14.44 -14.16 11.70
N PHE A 188 -14.79 -12.94 11.29
CA PHE A 188 -14.10 -12.22 10.23
C PHE A 188 -12.68 -11.84 10.65
N GLU A 189 -12.52 -11.27 11.83
CA GLU A 189 -11.26 -10.72 12.30
C GLU A 189 -10.26 -11.80 12.75
N THR A 190 -10.73 -12.92 13.31
CA THR A 190 -9.85 -13.95 13.88
C THR A 190 -9.92 -15.30 13.18
N GLY A 191 -10.71 -15.43 12.11
CA GLY A 191 -11.03 -16.72 11.50
C GLY A 191 -11.87 -17.63 12.41
N GLY A 192 -12.51 -17.09 13.46
CA GLY A 192 -13.39 -17.83 14.36
C GLY A 192 -12.70 -18.64 15.47
N THR A 193 -11.37 -18.72 15.49
CA THR A 193 -10.60 -19.53 16.46
C THR A 193 -9.50 -18.77 17.21
N GLY A 194 -9.41 -17.45 17.06
CA GLY A 194 -8.38 -16.64 17.73
C GLY A 194 -8.65 -16.41 19.22
N SER A 195 -7.56 -16.24 19.98
CA SER A 195 -7.59 -15.83 21.38
C SER A 195 -7.78 -14.32 21.55
N TYR A 196 -8.09 -13.88 22.77
CA TYR A 196 -8.26 -12.46 23.08
C TYR A 196 -7.02 -11.58 22.77
N ASP A 197 -5.84 -12.17 22.70
CA ASP A 197 -4.55 -11.54 22.42
C ASP A 197 -3.97 -11.93 21.05
N VAL A 198 -4.80 -12.49 20.16
CA VAL A 198 -4.41 -12.84 18.80
C VAL A 198 -3.85 -11.63 18.06
N GLN A 199 -2.74 -11.81 17.34
CA GLN A 199 -2.09 -10.75 16.58
C GLN A 199 -1.83 -11.20 15.14
N ALA A 200 -2.20 -10.34 14.18
CA ALA A 200 -2.02 -10.55 12.74
C ALA A 200 -0.61 -11.06 12.37
N GLY A 201 -0.56 -12.17 11.64
CA GLY A 201 0.65 -12.89 11.21
C GLY A 201 1.16 -13.94 12.21
N ILE A 202 0.66 -13.97 13.44
CA ILE A 202 1.00 -14.96 14.47
C ILE A 202 -0.16 -15.93 14.69
N GLU A 203 -1.39 -15.51 14.38
CA GLU A 203 -2.55 -16.40 14.34
C GLU A 203 -2.27 -17.66 13.52
N HIS A 204 -2.86 -18.77 13.95
CA HIS A 204 -2.79 -20.05 13.24
C HIS A 204 -1.35 -20.59 13.03
N GLY A 205 -0.41 -20.23 13.91
CA GLY A 205 0.95 -20.78 13.92
C GLY A 205 1.96 -20.01 13.09
N GLY A 206 1.65 -18.77 12.71
CA GLY A 206 2.58 -17.89 12.04
C GLY A 206 3.79 -17.53 12.92
N LYS A 207 4.97 -17.40 12.30
CA LYS A 207 6.24 -17.19 13.01
C LYS A 207 6.55 -15.72 13.31
N ARG A 208 5.82 -14.76 12.72
CA ARG A 208 6.10 -13.32 12.85
C ARG A 208 4.84 -12.49 12.64
N ALA A 209 4.73 -11.41 13.40
CA ALA A 209 3.70 -10.41 13.15
C ALA A 209 3.86 -9.82 11.74
N ILE A 210 2.72 -9.62 11.06
CA ILE A 210 2.63 -8.86 9.81
C ILE A 210 1.97 -7.49 10.03
N SER A 211 1.35 -7.29 11.18
CA SER A 211 0.73 -6.03 11.60
C SER A 211 0.70 -5.90 13.13
N THR A 212 0.43 -4.69 13.60
CA THR A 212 0.18 -4.41 15.03
C THR A 212 -1.27 -4.66 15.45
N ALA A 213 -2.10 -5.13 14.52
CA ALA A 213 -3.50 -5.48 14.75
C ALA A 213 -3.64 -6.58 15.81
N MET A 214 -4.39 -6.31 16.88
CA MET A 214 -4.54 -7.22 18.02
C MET A 214 -6.00 -7.45 18.43
N GLY A 215 -6.24 -8.63 19.01
CA GLY A 215 -7.50 -9.05 19.62
C GLY A 215 -8.62 -9.29 18.62
N TYR A 216 -9.85 -9.43 19.13
CA TYR A 216 -11.03 -9.76 18.31
C TYR A 216 -11.43 -8.69 17.30
N ASN A 217 -10.94 -7.47 17.48
CA ASN A 217 -11.23 -6.34 16.58
C ASN A 217 -10.03 -6.00 15.69
N GLN A 218 -8.94 -6.77 15.79
CA GLN A 218 -7.70 -6.55 15.04
C GLN A 218 -7.28 -5.07 15.03
N LEU A 219 -7.32 -4.44 16.21
CA LEU A 219 -7.15 -3.00 16.32
C LEU A 219 -5.68 -2.61 16.13
N LEU A 220 -5.41 -1.75 15.16
CA LEU A 220 -4.07 -1.22 14.89
C LEU A 220 -3.63 -0.24 15.97
N THR A 221 -2.31 -0.14 16.19
CA THR A 221 -1.72 0.82 17.13
C THR A 221 -2.08 2.27 16.82
N THR A 222 -2.00 2.67 15.55
CA THR A 222 -2.38 4.03 15.10
C THR A 222 -3.85 4.32 15.40
N ASN A 223 -4.75 3.38 15.08
CA ASN A 223 -6.18 3.51 15.32
C ASN A 223 -6.49 3.57 16.82
N SER A 224 -5.70 2.87 17.65
CA SER A 224 -5.85 2.90 19.12
C SER A 224 -5.57 4.28 19.70
N VAL A 225 -4.57 5.00 19.16
CA VAL A 225 -4.26 6.38 19.57
C VAL A 225 -5.41 7.31 19.21
N GLU A 226 -5.92 7.23 17.98
CA GLU A 226 -7.06 8.03 17.53
C GLU A 226 -8.32 7.75 18.36
N LEU A 227 -8.66 6.48 18.58
CA LEU A 227 -9.80 6.09 19.41
C LEU A 227 -9.69 6.62 20.84
N LEU A 228 -8.51 6.57 21.46
CA LEU A 228 -8.31 7.15 22.79
C LEU A 228 -8.41 8.67 22.79
N ALA A 229 -7.91 9.33 21.74
CA ALA A 229 -8.00 10.78 21.61
C ALA A 229 -9.47 11.25 21.47
N GLU A 230 -10.25 10.56 20.65
CA GLU A 230 -11.64 10.90 20.35
C GLU A 230 -12.62 10.39 21.42
N GLN A 231 -12.59 9.10 21.73
CA GLN A 231 -13.58 8.39 22.55
C GLN A 231 -13.08 8.12 23.98
N GLY A 232 -11.88 8.56 24.35
CA GLY A 232 -11.31 8.32 25.68
C GLY A 232 -12.17 8.83 26.84
N HIS A 233 -12.97 9.88 26.61
CA HIS A 233 -13.89 10.42 27.61
C HIS A 233 -15.00 9.43 28.00
N GLU A 234 -15.53 8.66 27.04
CA GLU A 234 -16.51 7.60 27.31
C GLU A 234 -15.90 6.46 28.13
N LEU A 235 -14.66 6.07 27.83
CA LEU A 235 -13.93 5.06 28.61
C LEU A 235 -13.66 5.53 30.05
N ILE A 236 -13.28 6.80 30.21
CA ILE A 236 -13.07 7.43 31.52
C ILE A 236 -14.40 7.45 32.29
N ARG A 237 -15.51 7.82 31.65
CA ARG A 237 -16.85 7.84 32.27
C ARG A 237 -17.25 6.45 32.74
N ALA A 238 -17.21 5.45 31.86
CA ALA A 238 -17.57 4.07 32.19
C ALA A 238 -16.72 3.50 33.34
N LEU A 239 -15.40 3.74 33.34
CA LEU A 239 -14.52 3.29 34.41
C LEU A 239 -14.75 4.07 35.72
N SER A 240 -15.06 5.36 35.65
CA SER A 240 -15.40 6.17 36.83
C SER A 240 -16.70 5.68 37.49
N GLU A 241 -17.73 5.36 36.71
CA GLU A 241 -18.96 4.75 37.21
C GLU A 241 -18.71 3.37 37.85
N LYS A 242 -17.76 2.60 37.32
CA LYS A 242 -17.37 1.32 37.90
C LYS A 242 -16.63 1.50 39.23
N VAL A 243 -15.73 2.48 39.33
CA VAL A 243 -15.06 2.86 40.58
C VAL A 243 -16.09 3.27 41.64
N ALA A 244 -17.05 4.13 41.27
CA ALA A 244 -18.07 4.64 42.20
C ALA A 244 -18.93 3.52 42.81
N ARG A 245 -19.23 2.47 42.03
CA ARG A 245 -20.02 1.30 42.45
C ARG A 245 -19.21 0.22 43.16
N THR A 246 -17.89 0.36 43.24
CA THR A 246 -17.00 -0.65 43.85
C THR A 246 -16.53 -0.16 45.23
N SER A 247 -16.57 -1.06 46.21
CA SER A 247 -16.10 -0.82 47.58
C SER A 247 -15.03 -1.83 47.98
N GLY A 248 -14.30 -1.53 49.06
CA GLY A 248 -13.24 -2.40 49.59
C GLY A 248 -11.96 -2.40 48.74
N PRO A 249 -11.07 -3.39 48.95
CA PRO A 249 -9.73 -3.42 48.32
C PRO A 249 -9.75 -3.37 46.79
N ALA A 250 -10.78 -3.94 46.15
CA ALA A 250 -10.92 -3.92 44.70
C ALA A 250 -11.06 -2.51 44.10
N ARG A 251 -11.54 -1.54 44.89
CA ARG A 251 -11.69 -0.14 44.47
C ARG A 251 -10.34 0.51 44.17
N GLN A 252 -9.33 0.26 44.99
CA GLN A 252 -8.00 0.86 44.83
C GLN A 252 -7.37 0.52 43.48
N GLY A 253 -7.49 -0.74 43.04
CA GLY A 253 -7.02 -1.17 41.72
C GLY A 253 -7.74 -0.46 40.57
N LEU A 254 -9.06 -0.23 40.70
CA LEU A 254 -9.84 0.51 39.70
C LEU A 254 -9.52 2.01 39.69
N GLU A 255 -9.26 2.61 40.85
CA GLU A 255 -8.82 4.01 40.97
C GLU A 255 -7.46 4.23 40.32
N HIS A 256 -6.51 3.32 40.56
CA HIS A 256 -5.22 3.33 39.88
C HIS A 256 -5.38 3.22 38.36
N LYS A 257 -6.18 2.24 37.89
CA LYS A 257 -6.49 2.06 36.47
C LYS A 257 -7.13 3.31 35.85
N LEU A 258 -8.02 3.98 36.57
CA LEU A 258 -8.65 5.23 36.12
C LEU A 258 -7.63 6.37 35.99
N GLY A 259 -6.71 6.49 36.95
CA GLY A 259 -5.62 7.45 36.89
C GLY A 259 -4.72 7.23 35.67
N VAL A 260 -4.35 5.97 35.40
CA VAL A 260 -3.58 5.59 34.21
C VAL A 260 -4.34 5.91 32.91
N LEU A 261 -5.61 5.54 32.82
CA LEU A 261 -6.43 5.79 31.64
C LEU A 261 -6.53 7.30 31.32
N LYS A 262 -6.70 8.14 32.34
CA LYS A 262 -6.70 9.61 32.16
C LYS A 262 -5.37 10.11 31.57
N LYS A 263 -4.24 9.58 32.03
CA LYS A 263 -2.90 9.90 31.48
C LYS A 263 -2.78 9.46 30.02
N MET A 264 -3.20 8.23 29.70
CA MET A 264 -3.18 7.69 28.34
C MET A 264 -4.02 8.54 27.37
N VAL A 265 -5.24 8.93 27.78
CA VAL A 265 -6.12 9.79 26.98
C VAL A 265 -5.51 11.17 26.77
N SER A 266 -4.88 11.76 27.81
CA SER A 266 -4.18 13.03 27.68
C SER A 266 -3.00 12.94 26.70
N HIS A 267 -2.22 11.86 26.75
CA HIS A 267 -1.12 11.63 25.81
C HIS A 267 -1.65 11.49 24.39
N ALA A 268 -2.66 10.64 24.17
CA ALA A 268 -3.26 10.43 22.85
C ALA A 268 -3.75 11.73 22.20
N LYS A 269 -4.35 12.64 22.99
CA LYS A 269 -4.77 13.98 22.52
C LYS A 269 -3.63 14.93 22.17
N ALA A 270 -2.44 14.71 22.74
CA ALA A 270 -1.26 15.53 22.47
C ALA A 270 -0.48 15.07 21.24
N VAL A 271 -0.73 13.85 20.75
CA VAL A 271 -0.10 13.35 19.52
C VAL A 271 -0.62 14.14 18.31
N PRO A 272 0.25 14.81 17.53
CA PRO A 272 -0.16 15.49 16.32
C PRO A 272 -0.73 14.49 15.30
N ASP A 273 -1.80 14.87 14.59
CA ASP A 273 -2.40 14.07 13.49
C ASP A 273 -1.55 14.17 12.20
N THR A 274 -0.24 14.00 12.33
CA THR A 274 0.76 14.06 11.24
C THR A 274 1.45 12.69 11.14
N TRP A 275 0.78 11.75 10.48
CA TRP A 275 1.26 10.38 10.30
C TRP A 275 2.15 10.19 9.07
N SER A 276 2.46 11.28 8.35
CA SER A 276 3.11 11.28 7.04
C SER A 276 4.52 11.87 7.03
N GLU A 277 5.11 12.13 8.20
CA GLU A 277 6.54 12.47 8.35
C GLU A 277 7.36 11.25 8.78
#